data_AF-A0A974P676-F1
#
_entry.id   AF-A0A974P676-F1
#
_cell.length_a   1.000
_cell.length_b   1.000
_cell.length_c   1.000
_cell.angle_alpha   90.00
_cell.angle_beta   90.00
_cell.angle_gamma   90.00
#
_symmetry.space_group_name_H-M   'P 1'
#
loop_
_entity.id
_entity.type
_entity.pdbx_description
1 polymer ?
#
loop_
_entity_poly.entity_id
_entity_poly.type
_entity_poly.pdbx_seq_one_letter_code
_entity_poly.pdbx_strand_id
1 'polypeptide(L)'
;MPAGGLTRAEIAQWLQGHGYKAKIHDDSSGTSIVTSASDGLNWDIYVYECNGAGRCPDLQYAAGWSGVTVADDTLNTWNRDNRYIRAYQGEKGSVWGVRRRHQPRRHLGAARQDPRPLDRRPAPIRQAHRAVGD
;
A
#
# COMPACT_ATOMS: atom_id res chain seq x y z
N MET A 1 1.46 2.96 -12.03
CA MET A 1 1.42 4.37 -11.59
C MET A 1 2.39 5.15 -12.47
N PRO A 2 2.07 6.38 -12.91
CA PRO A 2 2.99 7.19 -13.70
C PRO A 2 4.35 7.38 -13.00
N ALA A 3 5.40 7.59 -13.80
CA ALA A 3 6.71 7.94 -13.27
C ALA A 3 6.60 9.24 -12.45
N GLY A 4 7.13 9.23 -11.23
CA GLY A 4 7.05 10.38 -10.31
C GLY A 4 5.79 10.43 -9.44
N GLY A 5 4.88 9.46 -9.53
CA GLY A 5 3.70 9.37 -8.67
C GLY A 5 2.45 10.00 -9.28
N LEU A 6 1.44 10.26 -8.44
CA LEU A 6 0.15 10.85 -8.84
C LEU A 6 -0.09 12.17 -8.11
N THR A 7 -0.81 13.09 -8.75
CA THR A 7 -1.39 14.25 -8.05
C THR A 7 -2.75 13.90 -7.45
N ARG A 8 -3.18 14.66 -6.45
CA ARG A 8 -4.54 14.54 -5.87
C ARG A 8 -5.63 14.73 -6.92
N ALA A 9 -5.42 15.64 -7.86
CA ALA A 9 -6.36 15.90 -8.95
C ALA A 9 -6.48 14.71 -9.90
N GLU A 10 -5.35 14.08 -10.27
CA GLU A 10 -5.35 12.86 -11.10
C GLU A 10 -6.09 11.72 -10.40
N ILE A 11 -5.88 11.54 -9.08
CA ILE A 11 -6.59 10.54 -8.29
C ILE A 11 -8.09 10.82 -8.27
N ALA A 12 -8.50 12.05 -7.97
CA ALA A 12 -9.90 12.43 -7.93
C ALA A 12 -10.59 12.26 -9.29
N GLN A 13 -9.95 12.69 -10.37
CA GLN A 13 -10.46 12.53 -11.74
C GLN A 13 -10.60 11.05 -12.12
N TRP A 14 -9.61 10.22 -11.77
CA TRP A 14 -9.66 8.79 -12.04
C TRP A 14 -10.85 8.14 -11.32
N LEU A 15 -11.06 8.47 -10.04
CA LEU A 15 -12.19 7.98 -9.25
C LEU A 15 -13.54 8.41 -9.83
N GLN A 16 -13.67 9.69 -10.17
CA GLN A 16 -14.88 10.24 -10.78
C GLN A 16 -15.19 9.58 -12.13
N GLY A 17 -14.17 9.30 -12.94
CA GLY A 17 -14.32 8.56 -14.21
C GLY A 17 -14.83 7.13 -14.03
N HIS A 18 -14.71 6.56 -12.82
CA HIS A 18 -15.23 5.23 -12.47
C HIS A 18 -16.52 5.29 -11.64
N GLY A 19 -17.17 6.46 -11.56
CA GLY A 19 -18.47 6.62 -10.90
C GLY A 19 -18.41 6.91 -9.40
N TYR A 20 -17.22 7.06 -8.81
CA TYR A 20 -17.09 7.43 -7.41
C TYR A 20 -17.20 8.95 -7.23
N LYS A 21 -17.87 9.39 -6.15
CA LYS A 21 -17.77 10.79 -5.71
C LYS A 21 -16.37 11.01 -5.13
N ALA A 22 -15.55 11.88 -5.70
CA ALA A 22 -14.25 12.21 -5.13
C ALA A 22 -14.08 13.72 -4.97
N LYS A 23 -13.49 14.15 -3.85
CA LYS A 23 -13.18 15.55 -3.56
C LYS A 23 -11.80 15.68 -2.93
N ILE A 24 -11.12 16.78 -3.23
CA ILE A 24 -9.91 17.17 -2.49
C ILE A 24 -10.37 18.06 -1.33
N HIS A 25 -9.96 17.72 -0.11
CA HIS A 25 -10.20 18.56 1.07
C HIS A 25 -9.06 18.41 2.06
N ASP A 26 -8.98 19.33 3.02
CA ASP A 26 -8.03 19.23 4.13
C ASP A 26 -8.68 18.49 5.29
N ASP A 27 -7.99 17.48 5.82
CA ASP A 27 -8.43 16.77 7.02
C ASP A 27 -8.29 17.65 8.29
N SER A 28 -8.65 17.10 9.45
CA SER A 28 -8.56 17.83 10.73
C SER A 28 -7.14 18.22 11.13
N SER A 29 -6.11 17.65 10.50
CA SER A 29 -4.70 18.01 10.70
C SER A 29 -4.21 19.06 9.70
N GLY A 30 -5.07 19.50 8.77
CA GLY A 30 -4.70 20.38 7.66
C GLY A 30 -4.01 19.64 6.51
N THR A 31 -4.02 18.31 6.51
CA THR A 31 -3.44 17.52 5.42
C THR A 31 -4.43 17.46 4.27
N SER A 32 -4.03 17.99 3.11
CA SER A 32 -4.85 17.86 1.90
C SER A 32 -4.88 16.40 1.43
N ILE A 33 -6.08 15.83 1.28
CA ILE A 33 -6.35 14.44 0.92
C ILE A 33 -7.42 14.34 -0.16
N VAL A 34 -7.58 13.15 -0.75
CA VAL A 34 -8.74 12.84 -1.60
C VAL A 34 -9.72 12.00 -0.81
N THR A 35 -10.94 12.47 -0.62
CA THR A 35 -12.01 11.74 0.08
C THR A 35 -13.04 11.21 -0.90
N SER A 36 -13.65 10.07 -0.57
CA SER A 36 -14.73 9.44 -1.32
C SER A 36 -15.59 8.57 -0.41
N ALA A 37 -16.65 8.00 -0.97
CA ALA A 37 -17.52 7.09 -0.28
C ALA A 37 -18.14 6.06 -1.23
N SER A 38 -18.35 4.85 -0.72
CA SER A 38 -19.07 3.76 -1.39
C SER A 38 -19.75 2.88 -0.34
N ASP A 39 -20.97 2.40 -0.63
CA ASP A 39 -21.73 1.49 0.26
C ASP A 39 -21.88 2.00 1.70
N GLY A 40 -22.03 3.32 1.86
CA GLY A 40 -22.15 3.97 3.17
C GLY A 40 -20.84 4.09 3.96
N LEU A 41 -19.72 3.63 3.40
CA LEU A 41 -18.39 3.75 3.99
C LEU A 41 -17.62 4.92 3.39
N ASN A 42 -17.15 5.83 4.24
CA ASN A 42 -16.22 6.88 3.84
C ASN A 42 -14.80 6.33 3.83
N TRP A 43 -14.04 6.75 2.83
CA TRP A 43 -12.63 6.40 2.71
C TRP A 43 -11.83 7.54 2.08
N ASP A 44 -10.59 7.61 2.53
CA ASP A 44 -9.65 8.67 2.21
C ASP A 44 -8.40 8.09 1.54
N ILE A 45 -7.82 8.87 0.63
CA ILE A 45 -6.54 8.60 0.00
C ILE A 45 -5.57 9.71 0.41
N TYR A 46 -4.64 9.33 1.28
CA TYR A 46 -3.49 10.15 1.64
C TYR A 46 -2.38 9.96 0.61
N VAL A 47 -1.60 11.01 0.40
CA VAL A 47 -0.46 11.00 -0.52
C VAL A 47 0.79 11.51 0.18
N TYR A 48 1.93 10.86 -0.06
CA TYR A 48 3.19 11.12 0.63
C TYR A 48 4.36 11.24 -0.35
N GLU A 49 5.51 11.72 0.14
CA GLU A 49 6.75 11.87 -0.62
C GLU A 49 6.60 12.73 -1.88
N CYS A 50 5.69 13.71 -1.81
CA CYS A 50 5.37 14.59 -2.92
C CYS A 50 6.58 15.44 -3.33
N ASN A 51 6.79 15.60 -4.64
CA ASN A 51 7.79 16.51 -5.17
C ASN A 51 7.25 17.94 -5.31
N GLY A 52 8.09 18.89 -5.74
CA GLY A 52 7.72 20.29 -5.94
C GLY A 52 6.63 20.53 -7.00
N ALA A 53 6.33 19.54 -7.85
CA ALA A 53 5.22 19.58 -8.79
C ALA A 53 3.93 18.94 -8.23
N GLY A 54 3.91 18.57 -6.94
CA GLY A 54 2.75 17.97 -6.28
C GLY A 54 2.48 16.51 -6.68
N ARG A 55 3.44 15.83 -7.33
CA ARG A 55 3.32 14.40 -7.65
C ARG A 55 3.88 13.56 -6.51
N CYS A 56 3.10 12.59 -6.05
CA CYS A 56 3.37 11.81 -4.85
C CYS A 56 3.47 10.32 -5.22
N PRO A 57 4.64 9.68 -5.04
CA PRO A 57 4.84 8.27 -5.37
C PRO A 57 4.15 7.33 -4.38
N ASP A 58 3.83 7.84 -3.19
CA ASP A 58 3.25 7.06 -2.12
C ASP A 58 1.80 7.44 -1.89
N LEU A 59 0.96 6.40 -1.85
CA LEU A 59 -0.45 6.53 -1.52
C LEU A 59 -0.76 5.69 -0.29
N GLN A 60 -1.68 6.16 0.53
CA GLN A 60 -2.30 5.35 1.57
C GLN A 60 -3.80 5.43 1.45
N TYR A 61 -4.46 4.28 1.46
CA TYR A 61 -5.91 4.17 1.53
C TYR A 61 -6.29 3.98 2.99
N ALA A 62 -7.26 4.75 3.46
CA ALA A 62 -7.83 4.65 4.79
C ALA A 62 -9.35 4.56 4.69
N ALA A 63 -9.96 3.56 5.31
CA ALA A 63 -11.41 3.48 5.44
C ALA A 63 -11.77 3.60 6.93
N GLY A 64 -12.75 4.45 7.24
CA GLY A 64 -13.12 4.76 8.62
C GLY A 64 -14.57 4.39 8.92
N TRP A 65 -14.78 3.68 10.02
CA TRP A 65 -16.11 3.47 10.61
C TRP A 65 -16.21 4.31 11.88
N SER A 66 -17.29 5.08 12.01
CA SER A 66 -17.56 5.93 13.18
C SER A 66 -18.70 5.35 14.02
N GLY A 67 -18.67 5.59 15.32
CA GLY A 67 -19.71 5.13 16.25
C GLY A 67 -19.66 3.62 16.52
N VAL A 68 -18.51 2.99 16.28
CA VAL A 68 -18.31 1.56 16.49
C VAL A 68 -17.05 1.31 17.31
N THR A 69 -17.17 0.38 18.27
CA THR A 69 -16.05 -0.14 19.05
C THR A 69 -15.93 -1.62 18.75
N VAL A 70 -14.72 -2.08 18.45
CA VAL A 70 -14.43 -3.46 18.10
C VAL A 70 -13.38 -3.98 19.08
N ALA A 71 -13.60 -5.17 19.64
CA ALA A 71 -12.63 -5.77 20.54
C ALA A 71 -11.28 -6.01 19.86
N ASP A 72 -10.18 -5.83 20.59
CA ASP A 72 -8.83 -5.98 20.06
C ASP A 72 -8.57 -7.36 19.45
N ASP A 73 -9.13 -8.43 20.04
CA ASP A 73 -9.01 -9.79 19.50
C ASP A 73 -9.69 -9.95 18.13
N THR A 74 -10.80 -9.24 17.92
CA THR A 74 -11.49 -9.19 16.62
C THR A 74 -10.63 -8.45 15.61
N LEU A 75 -10.03 -7.31 15.97
CA LEU A 75 -9.11 -6.57 15.10
C LEU A 75 -7.85 -7.39 14.78
N ASN A 76 -7.28 -8.08 15.76
CA ASN A 76 -6.10 -8.93 15.59
C ASN A 76 -6.38 -10.11 14.65
N THR A 77 -7.54 -10.76 14.81
CA THR A 77 -8.00 -11.81 13.91
C THR A 77 -8.19 -11.29 12.50
N TRP A 78 -8.91 -10.17 12.34
CA TRP A 78 -9.11 -9.54 11.05
C TRP A 78 -7.78 -9.18 10.38
N ASN A 79 -6.83 -8.62 11.13
CA ASN A 79 -5.50 -8.22 10.66
C ASN A 79 -4.63 -9.42 10.22
N ARG A 80 -4.77 -10.56 10.88
CA ARG A 80 -4.09 -11.79 10.50
C ARG A 80 -4.66 -12.34 9.18
N ASP A 81 -5.97 -12.30 9.04
CA ASP A 81 -6.68 -12.91 7.91
C ASP A 81 -6.70 -11.98 6.67
N ASN A 82 -6.51 -10.67 6.86
CA ASN A 82 -6.43 -9.69 5.78
C ASN A 82 -4.99 -9.27 5.48
N ARG A 83 -4.49 -9.67 4.32
CA ARG A 83 -3.08 -9.48 3.93
C ARG A 83 -2.68 -8.02 3.70
N TYR A 84 -3.59 -7.20 3.17
CA TYR A 84 -3.22 -5.93 2.52
C TYR A 84 -3.62 -4.68 3.28
N ILE A 85 -4.54 -4.77 4.23
CA ILE A 85 -5.03 -3.65 5.01
C ILE A 85 -4.90 -4.05 6.48
N ARG A 86 -4.54 -3.10 7.35
CA ARG A 86 -4.56 -3.30 8.79
C ARG A 86 -5.59 -2.39 9.44
N ALA A 87 -6.39 -2.94 10.35
CA ALA A 87 -7.39 -2.24 11.12
C ALA A 87 -6.87 -1.93 12.54
N TYR A 88 -7.23 -0.77 13.07
CA TYR A 88 -6.98 -0.38 14.46
C TYR A 88 -8.15 0.40 15.03
N GLN A 89 -8.31 0.33 16.35
CA GLN A 89 -9.24 1.18 17.09
C GLN A 89 -8.65 2.60 17.14
N GLY A 90 -9.40 3.57 16.61
CA GLY A 90 -9.13 4.99 16.74
C GLY A 90 -9.83 5.58 17.97
N GLU A 91 -9.61 6.87 18.19
CA GLU A 91 -10.26 7.60 19.27
C GLU A 91 -11.78 7.71 19.05
N LYS A 92 -12.54 7.90 20.14
CA LYS A 92 -13.97 8.22 20.14
C LYS A 92 -14.85 7.21 19.37
N GLY A 93 -14.54 5.91 19.49
CA GLY A 93 -15.35 4.85 18.87
C GLY A 93 -15.26 4.89 17.33
N SER A 94 -14.05 5.06 16.81
CA SER A 94 -13.76 4.90 15.38
C SER A 94 -12.88 3.67 15.14
N VAL A 95 -13.03 3.03 13.98
CA VAL A 95 -12.12 1.98 13.50
C VAL A 95 -11.57 2.40 12.14
N TRP A 96 -10.29 2.20 11.92
CA TRP A 96 -9.61 2.60 10.67
C TRP A 96 -8.89 1.43 10.03
N GLY A 97 -9.17 1.15 8.76
CA GLY A 97 -8.44 0.20 7.92
C GLY A 97 -7.48 0.91 6.98
N VAL A 98 -6.17 0.70 7.13
CA VAL A 98 -5.12 1.43 6.41
C VAL A 98 -4.22 0.53 5.56
N ARG A 99 -3.90 0.99 4.34
CA ARG A 99 -2.88 0.39 3.46
C ARG A 99 -2.02 1.45 2.80
N ARG A 100 -0.71 1.42 3.02
CA ARG A 100 0.26 2.22 2.26
C ARG A 100 0.79 1.43 1.05
N ARG A 101 0.84 2.06 -0.13
CA ARG A 101 1.54 1.57 -1.31
C ARG A 101 2.69 2.54 -1.62
N HIS A 102 3.92 2.07 -1.46
CA HIS A 102 5.13 2.82 -1.83
C HIS A 102 5.52 2.52 -3.27
N GLN A 103 5.83 3.55 -4.08
CA GLN A 103 6.54 3.37 -5.35
C GLN A 103 7.99 3.78 -5.17
N PRO A 104 8.95 2.82 -5.14
CA PRO A 104 10.35 3.18 -5.03
C PRO A 104 10.74 4.03 -6.23
N ARG A 105 11.44 5.14 -5.98
CA ARG A 105 12.09 5.89 -7.06
C ARG A 105 13.04 4.91 -7.75
N ARG A 106 12.76 4.53 -9.00
CA ARG A 106 13.77 3.91 -9.85
C ARG A 106 14.87 4.95 -10.00
N HIS A 107 15.89 4.87 -9.16
CA HIS A 107 17.17 5.46 -9.48
C HIS A 107 17.58 4.79 -10.79
N LEU A 108 17.56 5.54 -11.90
CA LEU A 108 18.36 5.21 -13.08
C LEU A 108 19.83 5.35 -12.67
N GLY A 109 20.29 4.43 -11.82
CA GLY A 109 21.70 4.23 -11.56
C GLY A 109 22.27 3.55 -12.79
N ALA A 110 23.23 4.20 -13.45
CA ALA A 110 24.02 3.61 -14.51
C ALA A 110 24.46 2.21 -14.09
N ALA A 111 24.18 1.22 -14.95
CA ALA A 111 24.73 -0.12 -14.79
C ALA A 111 26.26 -0.02 -14.71
N ARG A 112 26.85 -0.14 -13.52
CA ARG A 112 28.24 -0.56 -13.41
C ARG A 112 28.26 -2.03 -13.84
N GLN A 113 28.73 -2.27 -15.06
CA GLN A 113 29.13 -3.60 -15.47
C GLN A 113 30.25 -4.04 -14.52
N ASP A 114 29.97 -5.01 -13.67
CA ASP A 114 30.98 -5.72 -12.88
C ASP A 114 31.49 -6.87 -13.76
N PRO A 115 32.72 -6.81 -14.32
CA PRO A 115 33.23 -7.86 -15.19
C PRO A 115 33.83 -8.97 -14.33
N ARG A 116 32.99 -9.69 -13.58
CA ARG A 116 33.42 -10.95 -12.96
C ARG A 116 33.16 -12.10 -13.93
N PRO A 117 34.19 -12.86 -14.35
CA PRO A 117 34.00 -13.99 -15.24
C PRO A 117 33.11 -15.05 -14.60
N LEU A 118 32.04 -15.43 -15.30
CA LEU A 118 31.23 -16.60 -14.98
C LEU A 118 31.99 -17.86 -15.38
N ASP A 119 32.94 -18.31 -14.56
CA ASP A 119 33.34 -19.72 -14.55
C ASP A 119 33.13 -20.31 -13.16
N ARG A 120 31.94 -20.85 -12.97
CA ARG A 120 31.67 -21.88 -11.95
C ARG A 120 30.89 -22.98 -12.62
N ARG A 121 31.61 -23.94 -13.21
CA ARG A 121 31.01 -25.25 -13.50
C ARG A 121 30.43 -25.84 -12.22
N PRO A 122 29.18 -26.33 -12.21
CA PRO A 122 28.63 -26.99 -11.04
C PRO A 122 29.31 -28.36 -10.85
N ALA A 123 29.68 -28.68 -9.60
CA ALA A 123 30.13 -30.02 -9.23
C ALA A 123 28.94 -31.01 -9.29
N PRO A 124 29.15 -32.27 -9.71
CA PRO A 124 28.07 -33.25 -9.81
C PRO A 124 27.55 -33.65 -8.42
N ILE A 125 26.22 -33.68 -8.29
CA ILE A 125 25.50 -34.12 -7.09
C ILE A 125 25.67 -35.63 -6.95
N ARG A 126 26.34 -36.10 -5.88
CA ARG A 126 26.28 -37.51 -5.48
C ARG A 126 24.89 -37.81 -4.93
N GLN A 127 24.10 -38.61 -5.64
CA GLN A 127 22.87 -39.21 -5.12
C GLN A 127 23.24 -40.22 -4.02
N ALA A 128 22.72 -40.04 -2.81
CA ALA A 128 22.66 -41.07 -1.80
C ALA A 128 21.20 -41.58 -1.74
N HIS A 129 20.94 -42.69 -2.43
CA HIS A 129 19.73 -43.47 -2.21
C HIS A 129 19.90 -44.26 -0.90
N ARG A 130 18.96 -44.10 0.04
CA ARG A 130 18.79 -45.04 1.15
C ARG A 130 17.36 -45.55 1.10
N ALA A 131 17.24 -46.85 0.82
CA ALA A 131 16.00 -47.60 0.75
C ALA A 131 15.38 -47.81 2.14
N VAL A 132 14.06 -47.99 2.14
CA VAL A 132 13.22 -48.44 3.26
C VAL A 132 12.94 -49.94 3.08
N GLY A 133 12.90 -50.70 4.18
CA GLY A 133 12.57 -52.15 4.27
C GLY A 133 13.76 -52.96 4.84
N ASP A 134 13.64 -53.79 5.89
CA ASP A 134 12.50 -54.53 6.47
C ASP A 134 12.27 -54.26 7.97
#